data_AF-A0A091RS02-F1
#
_entry.id   AF-A0A091RS02-F1
#
_cell.length_a   1.000
_cell.length_b   1.000
_cell.length_c   1.000
_cell.angle_alpha   90.00
_cell.angle_beta   90.00
_cell.angle_gamma   90.00
#
_symmetry.space_group_name_H-M   'P 1'
#
loop_
_entity.id
_entity.type
_entity.pdbx_description
1 polymer ?
#
loop_
_entity_poly.entity_id
_entity_poly.type
_entity_poly.pdbx_seq_one_letter_code
_entity_poly.pdbx_strand_id
1 'polypeptide(L)'
;RRASLFYQRQGRKPRERYPHGHSVSQPYYFPGVKILPIPVLSNNYSYLVIDTSSGRAAAIDPSDPLAVQAAIEKEGVMLEAIFCTHKHWGTDLPVCRDHSGGNAELCQQHSSCKVYGSALDSIPDLT
;
A
#
# COMPACT_ATOMS: atom_id res chain seq x y z
N ARG A 1 9.87 -4.46 -16.75
CA ARG A 1 8.87 -4.95 -17.75
C ARG A 1 7.95 -6.07 -17.24
N ARG A 2 8.26 -6.82 -16.15
CA ARG A 2 7.36 -7.87 -15.59
C ARG A 2 6.40 -7.40 -14.47
N ALA A 3 6.66 -6.27 -13.82
CA ALA A 3 5.81 -5.75 -12.74
C ALA A 3 4.38 -5.35 -13.19
N SER A 4 4.24 -4.83 -14.41
CA SER A 4 2.98 -4.33 -14.99
C SER A 4 1.96 -5.44 -15.35
N LEU A 5 2.42 -6.63 -15.73
CA LEU A 5 1.55 -7.70 -16.26
C LEU A 5 0.72 -8.44 -15.20
N PHE A 6 1.16 -8.46 -13.94
CA PHE A 6 0.42 -9.13 -12.84
C PHE A 6 -0.61 -8.21 -12.18
N TYR A 7 -0.30 -6.91 -12.04
CA TYR A 7 -1.28 -5.88 -11.75
C TYR A 7 -2.46 -5.92 -12.73
N GLN A 8 -2.16 -6.14 -14.02
CA GLN A 8 -3.19 -6.34 -15.04
C GLN A 8 -4.02 -7.62 -14.87
N ARG A 9 -3.56 -8.64 -14.14
CA ARG A 9 -4.31 -9.90 -13.96
C ARG A 9 -5.12 -9.95 -12.66
N GLN A 10 -4.57 -9.46 -11.54
CA GLN A 10 -5.29 -9.42 -10.26
C GLN A 10 -5.92 -8.06 -9.94
N GLY A 11 -5.46 -6.96 -10.52
CA GLY A 11 -6.03 -5.61 -10.30
C GLY A 11 -7.14 -5.26 -11.29
N ARG A 12 -7.09 -5.73 -12.55
CA ARG A 12 -8.12 -5.42 -13.56
C ARG A 12 -9.50 -5.95 -13.18
N LYS A 13 -9.62 -7.25 -12.88
CA LYS A 13 -10.93 -7.85 -12.58
C LYS A 13 -11.61 -7.24 -11.34
N PRO A 14 -10.91 -7.00 -10.21
CA PRO A 14 -11.50 -6.30 -9.08
C PRO A 14 -11.77 -4.83 -9.36
N ARG A 15 -10.92 -4.08 -10.09
CA ARG A 15 -11.23 -2.69 -10.45
C ARG A 15 -12.38 -2.56 -11.43
N GLU A 16 -12.57 -3.53 -12.34
CA GLU A 16 -13.74 -3.62 -13.20
C GLU A 16 -15.01 -3.92 -12.39
N ARG A 17 -14.91 -4.79 -11.37
CA ARG A 17 -16.04 -5.17 -10.51
C ARG A 17 -16.36 -4.13 -9.42
N TYR A 18 -15.34 -3.42 -8.96
CA TYR A 18 -15.37 -2.46 -7.84
C TYR A 18 -14.52 -1.23 -8.20
N PRO A 19 -14.99 -0.37 -9.12
CA PRO A 19 -14.22 0.79 -9.59
C PRO A 19 -13.90 1.81 -8.49
N HIS A 20 -14.62 1.75 -7.37
CA HIS A 20 -14.43 2.62 -6.20
C HIS A 20 -13.92 1.86 -4.95
N GLY A 21 -13.42 0.63 -5.12
CA GLY A 21 -13.04 -0.25 -4.01
C GLY A 21 -14.19 -1.16 -3.56
N HIS A 22 -13.85 -2.27 -2.91
CA HIS A 22 -14.82 -3.30 -2.46
C HIS A 22 -15.61 -2.90 -1.20
N SER A 23 -15.31 -1.75 -0.62
CA SER A 23 -15.98 -1.21 0.56
C SER A 23 -15.90 0.32 0.63
N VAL A 24 -16.73 0.91 1.50
CA VAL A 24 -16.67 2.34 1.82
C VAL A 24 -15.70 2.53 2.99
N SER A 25 -14.66 3.33 2.79
CA SER A 25 -13.67 3.61 3.83
C SER A 25 -14.05 4.82 4.67
N GLN A 26 -13.94 4.67 5.99
CA GLN A 26 -14.09 5.77 6.95
C GLN A 26 -12.77 5.94 7.70
N PRO A 27 -12.20 7.16 7.75
CA PRO A 27 -11.02 7.42 8.55
C PRO A 27 -11.36 7.39 10.04
N TYR A 28 -10.44 6.88 10.83
CA TYR A 28 -10.50 6.93 12.29
C TYR A 28 -9.47 7.92 12.83
N TYR A 29 -9.84 8.66 13.87
CA TYR A 29 -9.01 9.71 14.44
C TYR A 29 -8.65 9.38 15.88
N PHE A 30 -7.37 9.47 16.18
CA PHE A 30 -6.80 9.54 17.52
C PHE A 30 -6.20 10.93 17.73
N PRO A 31 -5.93 11.36 18.97
CA PRO A 31 -5.18 12.58 19.20
C PRO A 31 -3.82 12.53 18.48
N GLY A 32 -3.61 13.43 17.51
CA GLY A 32 -2.37 13.52 16.73
C GLY A 32 -2.23 12.52 15.58
N VAL A 33 -3.16 11.57 15.39
CA VAL A 33 -3.06 10.52 14.36
C VAL A 33 -4.39 10.31 13.64
N LYS A 34 -4.34 10.21 12.31
CA LYS A 34 -5.46 9.77 11.47
C LYS A 34 -5.09 8.43 10.82
N ILE A 35 -5.98 7.45 10.89
CA ILE A 35 -5.86 6.17 10.20
C ILE A 35 -6.89 6.13 9.08
N LEU A 36 -6.45 6.02 7.84
CA LEU A 36 -7.30 5.91 6.66
C LEU A 36 -7.16 4.50 6.05
N PRO A 37 -8.19 3.65 6.15
CA PRO A 37 -8.26 2.41 5.38
C PRO A 37 -8.37 2.71 3.88
N ILE A 38 -7.68 1.91 3.08
CA ILE A 38 -7.68 1.99 1.61
C ILE A 38 -8.04 0.60 1.08
N PRO A 39 -9.22 0.41 0.48
CA PRO A 39 -9.62 -0.89 -0.06
C PRO A 39 -8.75 -1.19 -1.28
N VAL A 40 -8.04 -2.32 -1.25
CA VAL A 40 -7.18 -2.78 -2.33
C VAL A 40 -7.56 -4.20 -2.74
N LEU A 41 -7.24 -4.56 -3.99
CA LEU A 41 -7.55 -5.87 -4.56
C LEU A 41 -9.06 -6.20 -4.43
N SER A 42 -9.42 -7.45 -4.16
CA SER A 42 -10.82 -7.89 -4.04
C SER A 42 -11.41 -7.75 -2.64
N ASN A 43 -10.58 -7.76 -1.60
CA ASN A 43 -11.01 -7.89 -0.21
C ASN A 43 -9.93 -7.47 0.81
N ASN A 44 -8.82 -6.89 0.36
CA ASN A 44 -7.72 -6.49 1.24
C ASN A 44 -7.79 -4.99 1.56
N TYR A 45 -7.05 -4.58 2.57
CA TYR A 45 -6.88 -3.17 2.93
C TYR A 45 -5.40 -2.86 3.05
N SER A 46 -5.01 -1.74 2.46
CA SER A 46 -3.84 -0.98 2.90
C SER A 46 -4.31 0.07 3.91
N TYR A 47 -3.38 0.62 4.70
CA TYR A 47 -3.69 1.71 5.62
C TYR A 47 -2.73 2.86 5.42
N LEU A 48 -3.25 4.08 5.45
CA LEU A 48 -2.43 5.28 5.55
C LEU A 48 -2.55 5.83 6.98
N VAL A 49 -1.46 5.79 7.72
CA VAL A 49 -1.35 6.33 9.08
C VAL A 49 -0.69 7.69 8.97
N ILE A 50 -1.41 8.74 9.35
CA ILE A 50 -1.04 10.13 9.18
C ILE A 50 -0.81 10.74 10.54
N ASP A 51 0.38 11.31 10.76
CA ASP A 51 0.60 12.26 11.85
C ASP A 51 -0.01 13.60 11.47
N THR A 52 -1.07 13.99 12.18
CA THR A 52 -1.84 15.20 11.85
C THR A 52 -1.09 16.49 12.18
N SER A 53 -0.01 16.42 12.97
CA SER A 53 0.78 17.59 13.35
C SER A 53 1.85 17.93 12.30
N SER A 54 2.50 16.90 11.74
CA SER A 54 3.60 17.07 10.79
C SER A 54 3.18 16.90 9.33
N GLY A 55 2.00 16.34 9.06
CA GLY A 55 1.55 16.01 7.71
C GLY A 55 2.34 14.85 7.08
N ARG A 56 3.06 14.09 7.90
CA ARG A 56 3.83 12.92 7.48
C ARG A 56 2.97 11.66 7.61
N ALA A 57 3.21 10.69 6.74
CA ALA A 57 2.43 9.47 6.72
C ALA A 57 3.28 8.22 6.53
N ALA A 58 2.77 7.12 7.06
CA ALA A 58 3.25 5.78 6.80
C ALA A 58 2.16 4.96 6.10
N ALA A 59 2.53 4.22 5.07
CA ALA A 59 1.65 3.26 4.41
C ALA A 59 1.88 1.85 4.96
N ILE A 60 0.82 1.15 5.33
CA ILE A 60 0.84 -0.25 5.79
C ILE A 60 0.33 -1.13 4.65
N ASP A 61 1.12 -2.14 4.30
CA ASP A 61 0.86 -3.12 3.24
C ASP A 61 0.33 -2.49 1.93
N PRO A 62 1.10 -1.63 1.24
CA PRO A 62 0.63 -0.91 0.06
C PRO A 62 0.60 -1.79 -1.20
N SER A 63 -0.41 -2.66 -1.32
CA SER A 63 -0.54 -3.65 -2.39
C SER A 63 -0.91 -3.07 -3.75
N ASP A 64 -1.68 -1.99 -3.78
CA ASP A 64 -2.07 -1.26 -4.99
C ASP A 64 -1.47 0.16 -4.95
N PRO A 65 -0.31 0.40 -5.61
CA PRO A 65 0.39 1.67 -5.52
C PRO A 65 -0.45 2.84 -6.04
N LEU A 66 -1.32 2.62 -7.03
CA LEU A 66 -2.17 3.70 -7.56
C LEU A 66 -3.26 4.11 -6.58
N ALA A 67 -3.87 3.16 -5.87
CA ALA A 67 -4.88 3.47 -4.86
C ALA A 67 -4.26 4.18 -3.66
N VAL A 68 -3.07 3.73 -3.22
CA VAL A 68 -2.33 4.34 -2.11
C VAL A 68 -1.82 5.73 -2.48
N GLN A 69 -1.25 5.91 -3.67
CA GLN A 69 -0.79 7.22 -4.16
C GLN A 69 -1.95 8.22 -4.26
N ALA A 70 -3.11 7.81 -4.78
CA ALA A 70 -4.28 8.68 -4.84
C ALA A 70 -4.76 9.12 -3.45
N ALA A 71 -4.67 8.24 -2.44
CA ALA A 71 -4.98 8.59 -1.06
C ALA A 71 -3.96 9.59 -0.48
N ILE A 72 -2.66 9.39 -0.73
CA ILE A 72 -1.59 10.30 -0.31
C ILE A 72 -1.80 11.70 -0.89
N GLU A 73 -2.08 11.79 -2.20
CA GLU A 73 -2.34 13.07 -2.89
C GLU A 73 -3.61 13.76 -2.36
N LYS A 74 -4.69 13.00 -2.15
CA LYS A 74 -5.95 13.53 -1.63
C LYS A 74 -5.79 14.09 -0.21
N GLU A 75 -4.99 13.43 0.63
CA GLU A 75 -4.73 13.86 2.00
C GLU A 75 -3.65 14.96 2.07
N GLY A 76 -2.89 15.17 0.99
CA GLY A 76 -1.84 16.20 0.93
C GLY A 76 -0.67 15.93 1.87
N VAL A 77 -0.35 14.65 2.10
CA VAL A 77 0.66 14.21 3.08
C VAL A 77 1.97 13.77 2.42
N MET A 78 3.06 13.81 3.17
CA MET A 78 4.36 13.30 2.74
C MET A 78 4.54 11.84 3.20
N LEU A 79 4.73 10.92 2.26
CA LEU A 79 5.04 9.53 2.60
C LEU A 79 6.50 9.40 3.08
N GLU A 80 6.69 8.93 4.31
CA GLU A 80 8.00 8.73 4.92
C GLU A 80 8.37 7.25 5.08
N ALA A 81 7.37 6.41 5.31
CA ALA A 81 7.60 5.01 5.63
C ALA A 81 6.57 4.10 4.97
N ILE A 82 7.03 2.91 4.62
CA ILE A 82 6.18 1.77 4.28
C ILE A 82 6.46 0.67 5.30
N PHE A 83 5.42 0.08 5.86
CA PHE A 83 5.51 -1.12 6.69
C PHE A 83 4.84 -2.29 5.97
N CYS A 84 5.59 -3.36 5.76
CA CYS A 84 5.06 -4.63 5.30
C CYS A 84 4.93 -5.60 6.48
N THR A 85 3.72 -6.09 6.75
CA THR A 85 3.42 -6.89 7.94
C THR A 85 3.94 -8.32 7.82
N HIS A 86 3.79 -8.95 6.65
CA HIS A 86 4.24 -10.32 6.40
C HIS A 86 4.37 -10.63 4.91
N LYS A 87 5.04 -11.75 4.63
CA LYS A 87 5.03 -12.41 3.32
C LYS A 87 3.81 -13.31 3.18
N HIS A 88 2.87 -13.02 2.28
CA HIS A 88 1.88 -14.05 1.89
C HIS A 88 2.54 -15.13 1.05
N TRP A 89 2.70 -16.32 1.63
CA TRP A 89 3.15 -17.51 0.92
C TRP A 89 2.00 -18.10 0.08
N GLY A 90 1.84 -17.64 -1.16
CA GLY A 90 1.02 -18.33 -2.15
C GLY A 90 1.78 -19.51 -2.76
N THR A 91 1.14 -20.65 -2.94
CA THR A 91 1.75 -21.91 -3.42
C THR A 91 2.28 -21.87 -4.85
N ASP A 92 1.96 -20.83 -5.63
CA ASP A 92 2.15 -20.84 -7.10
C ASP A 92 3.04 -19.76 -7.70
N LEU A 93 3.74 -18.90 -6.92
CA LEU A 93 4.81 -18.03 -7.45
C LEU A 93 5.73 -17.51 -6.33
N PRO A 94 7.06 -17.38 -6.56
CA PRO A 94 8.04 -16.95 -5.55
C PRO A 94 7.98 -15.46 -5.19
N VAL A 95 6.93 -14.72 -5.57
CA VAL A 95 6.84 -13.27 -5.39
C VAL A 95 5.59 -12.93 -4.58
N CYS A 96 5.82 -12.53 -3.34
CA CYS A 96 4.79 -12.09 -2.41
C CYS A 96 4.46 -10.65 -2.74
N ARG A 97 3.24 -10.44 -3.25
CA ARG A 97 2.93 -9.27 -4.10
C ARG A 97 1.67 -8.53 -3.67
N ASP A 98 0.93 -9.09 -2.73
CA ASP A 98 -0.34 -8.58 -2.23
C ASP A 98 -0.20 -7.80 -0.92
N HIS A 99 1.02 -7.62 -0.39
CA HIS A 99 1.33 -6.68 0.72
C HIS A 99 2.47 -5.71 0.41
N SER A 100 3.42 -6.12 -0.44
CA SER A 100 4.58 -5.30 -0.85
C SER A 100 4.56 -4.92 -2.33
N GLY A 101 3.42 -5.11 -3.00
CA GLY A 101 3.27 -4.94 -4.45
C GLY A 101 3.55 -3.52 -4.95
N GLY A 102 3.32 -2.51 -4.11
CA GLY A 102 3.51 -1.09 -4.42
C GLY A 102 4.81 -0.47 -3.91
N ASN A 103 5.67 -1.20 -3.19
CA ASN A 103 6.87 -0.63 -2.55
C ASN A 103 7.77 0.12 -3.55
N ALA A 104 8.19 -0.57 -4.61
CA ALA A 104 9.10 0.00 -5.61
C ALA A 104 8.53 1.27 -6.29
N GLU A 105 7.22 1.28 -6.60
CA GLU A 105 6.59 2.41 -7.29
C GLU A 105 6.41 3.62 -6.35
N LEU A 106 6.01 3.37 -5.10
CA LEU A 106 5.89 4.42 -4.09
C LEU A 106 7.26 5.00 -3.71
N CYS A 107 8.30 4.17 -3.55
CA CYS A 107 9.66 4.65 -3.29
C CYS A 107 10.25 5.43 -4.47
N GLN A 108 9.85 5.11 -5.71
CA GLN A 108 10.24 5.90 -6.88
C GLN A 108 9.63 7.30 -6.86
N GLN A 109 8.38 7.43 -6.40
CA GLN A 109 7.67 8.72 -6.30
C GLN A 109 8.05 9.51 -5.04
N HIS A 110 8.40 8.80 -3.96
CA HIS A 110 8.76 9.36 -2.65
C HIS A 110 10.16 8.87 -2.26
N SER A 111 11.20 9.49 -2.83
CA SER A 111 12.59 9.03 -2.70
C SER A 111 13.16 9.03 -1.27
N SER A 112 12.55 9.78 -0.35
CA SER A 112 12.89 9.76 1.08
C SER A 112 12.19 8.65 1.87
N CYS A 113 11.29 7.89 1.23
CA CYS A 113 10.51 6.84 1.86
C CYS A 113 11.37 5.60 2.16
N LYS A 114 11.29 5.09 3.39
CA LYS A 114 11.95 3.86 3.82
C LYS A 114 10.97 2.71 3.93
N VAL A 115 11.39 1.50 3.57
CA VAL A 115 10.57 0.29 3.69
C VAL A 115 11.04 -0.55 4.86
N TYR A 116 10.11 -0.85 5.76
CA TYR A 116 10.31 -1.65 6.95
C TYR A 116 9.51 -2.95 6.86
N GLY A 117 10.05 -4.02 7.41
CA GLY A 117 9.43 -5.34 7.42
C GLY A 117 10.39 -6.40 7.98
N SER A 118 9.95 -7.65 7.99
CA SER A 118 10.78 -8.77 8.42
C SER A 118 11.88 -9.08 7.40
N ALA A 119 13.13 -9.20 7.87
CA ALA A 119 14.25 -9.65 7.03
C ALA A 119 14.05 -11.08 6.49
N LEU A 120 13.29 -11.91 7.21
CA LEU A 120 12.98 -13.30 6.80
C LEU A 120 12.02 -13.36 5.61
N ASP A 121 11.26 -12.29 5.39
CA ASP A 121 10.18 -12.25 4.42
C ASP A 121 10.62 -11.83 3.01
N SER A 122 11.90 -11.48 2.83
CA SER A 122 12.45 -11.03 1.54
C SER A 122 11.61 -9.89 0.93
N ILE A 123 11.23 -8.91 1.77
CA ILE A 123 10.40 -7.77 1.36
C ILE A 123 11.15 -6.94 0.30
N PRO A 124 10.53 -6.66 -0.86
CA PRO A 124 11.09 -5.74 -1.85
C PRO A 124 11.39 -4.37 -1.26
N ASP A 125 12.56 -3.84 -1.59
CA ASP A 125 13.03 -2.49 -1.22
C ASP A 125 13.22 -2.26 0.29
N LEU A 126 13.31 -3.33 1.09
CA LEU A 126 13.62 -3.28 2.52
C LEU A 126 14.90 -2.44 2.77
N THR A 127 14.80 -1.48 3.68
CA THR A 127 15.88 -0.55 4.06
C THR A 127 16.48 -0.95 5.40
#